data_AF-A0A7V3MIY6-F1
#
_entry.id   AF-A0A7V3MIY6-F1
#
_cell.length_a   1.000
_cell.length_b   1.000
_cell.length_c   1.000
_cell.angle_alpha   90.00
_cell.angle_beta   90.00
_cell.angle_gamma   90.00
#
_symmetry.space_group_name_H-M   'P 1'
#
loop_
_entity.id
_entity.type
_entity.pdbx_description
1 polymer ?
#
loop_
_entity_poly.entity_id
_entity_poly.type
_entity_poly.pdbx_seq_one_letter_code
_entity_poly.pdbx_strand_id
1 'polypeptide(L)'
;EVGPTIAWYQDFLRYYFLTVESNAEGSMSRRFAVLVLLLCMFVVLVVLLRRGRVPGVASGPAWRLIGTTAVGLLLLTFTPTKWAVQFGVFAGLAGLLGAVTAFAFARIGLHSRRNLTLYVTALLFVLAWATSGVNGWFDVNNYGVPWYDIPPVVASHPVTSMFLTLSILTGLLGAWYHFRMDYAGHTEVKDNRRNRVLASTPLLVVASIMVIGEVASLAKGVVFRYPLYTTGKANLAAITSGLTSCAMADDVLAEPDPNAGMLRPAPGQRFGPDGPLGGLDPVGFKPDGVGDDLRSYPVVTKPGVVNSDASPNKPNATMSDSAGTAGGRGPVGVNGSHAALPFGLDPARTPVMGSYGENSLAATAASAWYQLPPRTPDRPLVVVSAAGAIWSYKEDGTFTYGQSLKLQWGVTRPDGSTQPLNEVQPIDVGPEPAWRNLRFPLAWAPPEANVARIVAYDPNLSSEQWFAFTPPRVPVLQTLQQLLGSRTPVLMDVATAANFPCQRPFAEHLGVAELPDYRIMPEHKQTAASSNGWQAGEAGGPFLFTQAMMYTSTVATYLRGDWHRDWGSVEQYHRLVPAAKAPDAAVVPGVTIVPGWSRKGPIRALP
;
A
#
# COMPACT_ATOMS: atom_id res chain seq x y z
N GLU A 1 -22.89 -6.78 18.14
CA GLU A 1 -23.78 -7.26 17.05
C GLU A 1 -23.14 -7.07 15.68
N VAL A 2 -22.55 -5.89 15.37
CA VAL A 2 -21.99 -5.62 14.03
C VAL A 2 -20.46 -5.82 13.92
N GLY A 3 -19.65 -4.91 14.49
CA GLY A 3 -18.22 -4.86 14.18
C GLY A 3 -17.38 -6.07 14.67
N PRO A 4 -16.19 -6.28 14.07
CA PRO A 4 -15.40 -7.47 14.32
C PRO A 4 -14.92 -7.54 15.77
N THR A 5 -15.32 -8.60 16.46
CA THR A 5 -14.91 -8.90 17.82
C THR A 5 -14.37 -10.31 17.89
N ILE A 6 -13.26 -10.48 18.62
CA ILE A 6 -12.59 -11.77 18.79
C ILE A 6 -12.75 -12.19 20.25
N ALA A 7 -13.27 -13.40 20.44
CA ALA A 7 -13.52 -13.95 21.77
C ALA A 7 -12.23 -14.06 22.61
N TRP A 8 -12.39 -14.03 23.93
CA TRP A 8 -11.28 -14.03 24.89
C TRP A 8 -10.37 -15.27 24.76
N TYR A 9 -10.94 -16.44 24.43
CA TYR A 9 -10.17 -17.69 24.28
C TYR A 9 -9.31 -17.72 23.00
N GLN A 10 -9.45 -16.74 22.10
CA GLN A 10 -8.65 -16.60 20.89
C GLN A 10 -7.57 -15.50 21.01
N ASP A 11 -7.21 -15.08 22.24
CA ASP A 11 -6.23 -14.02 22.46
C ASP A 11 -4.85 -14.29 21.80
N PHE A 12 -4.48 -15.56 21.63
CA PHE A 12 -3.24 -15.94 20.95
C PHE A 12 -3.15 -15.42 19.50
N LEU A 13 -4.29 -15.13 18.85
CA LEU A 13 -4.31 -14.51 17.52
C LEU A 13 -3.54 -13.18 17.48
N ARG A 14 -3.46 -12.46 18.59
CA ARG A 14 -2.66 -11.22 18.70
C ARG A 14 -1.19 -11.45 18.38
N TYR A 15 -0.62 -12.53 18.93
CA TYR A 15 0.78 -12.90 18.73
C TYR A 15 1.00 -13.51 17.36
N TYR A 16 -0.01 -14.21 16.82
CA TYR A 16 -0.01 -14.65 15.44
C TYR A 16 0.05 -13.47 14.47
N PHE A 17 -0.85 -12.47 14.60
CA PHE A 17 -0.87 -11.27 13.75
C PHE A 17 0.45 -10.50 13.74
N LEU A 18 1.17 -10.49 14.86
CA LEU A 18 2.50 -9.89 14.97
C LEU A 18 3.57 -10.62 14.14
N THR A 19 3.44 -11.93 13.94
CA THR A 19 4.46 -12.79 13.30
C THR A 19 4.05 -13.32 11.92
N VAL A 20 2.90 -12.89 11.39
CA VAL A 20 2.47 -13.22 10.02
C VAL A 20 3.48 -12.68 9.00
N GLU A 21 3.90 -13.55 8.09
CA GLU A 21 4.81 -13.25 6.98
C GLU A 21 4.23 -12.18 6.03
N SER A 22 5.05 -11.26 5.52
CA SER A 22 4.66 -10.24 4.52
C SER A 22 3.50 -9.32 4.93
N ASN A 23 3.28 -9.13 6.24
CA ASN A 23 2.30 -8.19 6.78
C ASN A 23 3.02 -6.97 7.40
N ALA A 24 2.75 -5.76 6.92
CA ALA A 24 3.30 -4.53 7.48
C ALA A 24 2.84 -4.31 8.94
N GLU A 25 1.69 -4.85 9.33
CA GLU A 25 1.21 -4.77 10.72
C GLU A 25 2.06 -5.58 11.70
N GLY A 26 2.81 -6.56 11.19
CA GLY A 26 3.77 -7.40 11.92
C GLY A 26 5.19 -7.29 11.33
N SER A 27 5.61 -6.07 10.99
CA SER A 27 6.93 -5.80 10.41
C SER A 27 8.10 -6.13 11.36
N MET A 28 9.32 -6.17 10.81
CA MET A 28 10.54 -6.49 11.56
C MET A 28 10.72 -5.65 12.83
N SER A 29 10.52 -4.33 12.75
CA SER A 29 10.66 -3.41 13.88
C SER A 29 9.64 -3.69 14.99
N ARG A 30 8.39 -3.95 14.61
CA ARG A 30 7.30 -4.31 15.54
C ARG A 30 7.58 -5.63 16.26
N ARG A 31 8.02 -6.66 15.52
CA ARG A 31 8.42 -7.95 16.09
C ARG A 31 9.54 -7.79 17.11
N PHE A 32 10.59 -7.05 16.73
CA PHE A 32 11.75 -6.83 17.59
C PHE A 32 11.34 -6.24 18.94
N ALA A 33 10.52 -5.18 18.95
CA ALA A 33 10.10 -4.51 20.18
C ALA A 33 9.39 -5.46 21.16
N VAL A 34 8.45 -6.27 20.67
CA VAL A 34 7.69 -7.22 21.51
C VAL A 34 8.54 -8.40 21.94
N LEU A 35 9.38 -8.96 21.06
CA LEU A 35 10.26 -10.08 21.41
C LEU A 35 11.29 -9.66 22.47
N VAL A 36 11.84 -8.45 22.38
CA VAL A 36 12.76 -7.92 23.40
C VAL A 36 12.03 -7.66 24.72
N LEU A 37 10.81 -7.13 24.70
CA LEU A 37 9.98 -6.99 25.90
C LEU A 37 9.80 -8.33 26.62
N LEU A 38 9.37 -9.37 25.87
CA LEU A 38 9.14 -10.71 26.42
C LEU A 38 10.45 -11.32 26.93
N LEU A 39 11.55 -11.22 26.16
CA LEU A 39 12.87 -11.68 26.57
C LEU A 39 13.29 -11.03 27.89
N CYS A 40 13.22 -9.71 28.00
CA CYS A 40 13.61 -8.97 29.20
C CYS A 40 12.73 -9.35 30.40
N MET A 41 11.41 -9.44 30.21
CA MET A 41 10.48 -9.85 31.27
C MET A 41 10.82 -11.25 31.82
N PHE A 42 10.94 -12.24 30.95
CA PHE A 42 11.21 -13.63 31.36
C PHE A 42 12.61 -13.80 31.94
N VAL A 43 13.61 -13.11 31.39
CA VAL A 43 14.96 -13.12 31.96
C VAL A 43 14.94 -12.60 33.40
N VAL A 44 14.39 -11.40 33.64
CA VAL A 44 14.43 -10.80 34.98
C VAL A 44 13.63 -11.66 35.95
N LEU A 45 12.51 -12.24 35.51
CA LEU A 45 11.73 -13.20 36.28
C LEU A 45 12.57 -14.42 36.69
N VAL A 46 13.24 -15.08 35.75
CA VAL A 46 14.09 -16.25 36.03
C VAL A 46 15.24 -15.89 36.96
N VAL A 47 15.86 -14.72 36.79
CA VAL A 47 16.94 -14.25 37.66
C VAL A 47 16.45 -14.03 39.09
N LEU A 48 15.29 -13.38 39.27
CA LEU A 48 14.70 -13.14 40.59
C LEU A 48 14.25 -14.44 41.26
N LEU A 49 13.64 -15.36 40.52
CA LEU A 49 13.27 -16.68 41.05
C LEU A 49 14.48 -17.50 41.48
N ARG A 50 15.56 -17.48 40.69
CA ARG A 50 16.75 -18.30 40.95
C ARG A 50 17.67 -17.73 42.03
N ARG A 51 17.82 -16.40 42.10
CA ARG A 51 18.78 -15.74 43.00
C ARG A 51 18.13 -14.96 44.15
N GLY A 52 16.80 -14.85 44.19
CA GLY A 52 16.02 -14.08 45.16
C GLY A 52 16.13 -12.55 44.99
N ARG A 53 17.25 -12.04 44.48
CA ARG A 53 17.51 -10.61 44.25
C ARG A 53 18.55 -10.38 43.15
N VAL A 54 18.52 -9.18 42.57
CA VAL A 54 19.61 -8.64 41.74
C VAL A 54 20.40 -7.63 42.59
N PRO A 55 21.67 -7.89 42.95
CA PRO A 55 22.47 -6.95 43.74
C PRO A 55 22.57 -5.58 43.06
N GLY A 56 22.18 -4.51 43.77
CA GLY A 56 22.12 -3.15 43.24
C GLY A 56 20.76 -2.73 42.67
N VAL A 57 19.77 -3.63 42.65
CA VAL A 57 18.38 -3.32 42.26
C VAL A 57 17.44 -3.64 43.43
N ALA A 58 16.58 -2.69 43.78
CA ALA A 58 15.56 -2.90 44.81
C ALA A 58 14.55 -3.97 44.38
N SER A 59 14.44 -5.07 45.13
CA SER A 59 13.66 -6.24 44.71
C SER A 59 12.15 -5.99 44.71
N GLY A 60 11.62 -5.19 45.65
CA GLY A 60 10.18 -4.86 45.69
C GLY A 60 9.68 -4.19 44.42
N PRO A 61 10.27 -3.05 44.00
CA PRO A 61 9.95 -2.42 42.72
C PRO A 61 10.19 -3.31 41.50
N ALA A 62 11.26 -4.12 41.48
CA ALA A 62 11.54 -5.04 40.38
C ALA A 62 10.44 -6.11 40.23
N TRP A 63 9.97 -6.70 41.33
CA TRP A 63 8.84 -7.63 41.33
C TRP A 63 7.54 -6.97 40.86
N ARG A 64 7.27 -5.74 41.31
CA ARG A 64 6.11 -4.97 40.84
C ARG A 64 6.19 -4.66 39.35
N LEU A 65 7.37 -4.32 38.82
CA LEU A 65 7.56 -4.05 37.39
C LEU A 65 7.21 -5.28 36.53
N ILE A 66 7.69 -6.46 36.91
CA ILE A 66 7.35 -7.72 36.24
C ILE A 66 5.86 -8.02 36.41
N GLY A 67 5.34 -7.90 37.63
CA GLY A 67 3.93 -8.12 37.94
C GLY A 67 3.01 -7.24 37.09
N THR A 68 3.29 -5.94 37.00
CA THR A 68 2.56 -4.99 36.16
C THR A 68 2.59 -5.40 34.69
N THR A 69 3.75 -5.81 34.18
CA THR A 69 3.89 -6.24 32.77
C THR A 69 3.12 -7.53 32.50
N ALA A 70 3.28 -8.54 33.37
CA ALA A 70 2.61 -9.83 33.23
C ALA A 70 1.09 -9.72 33.37
N VAL A 71 0.61 -9.00 34.39
CA VAL A 71 -0.83 -8.73 34.57
C VAL A 71 -1.37 -7.92 33.41
N GLY A 72 -0.62 -6.91 32.92
CA GLY A 72 -1.02 -6.15 31.73
C GLY A 72 -1.19 -7.03 30.49
N LEU A 73 -0.25 -7.95 30.23
CA LEU A 73 -0.36 -8.91 29.13
C LEU A 73 -1.57 -9.85 29.30
N LEU A 74 -1.85 -10.32 30.52
CA LEU A 74 -3.03 -11.15 30.81
C LEU A 74 -4.34 -10.37 30.66
N LEU A 75 -4.38 -9.10 31.04
CA LEU A 75 -5.58 -8.27 30.91
C LEU A 75 -5.93 -7.96 29.44
N LEU A 76 -4.96 -8.00 28.52
CA LEU A 76 -5.22 -7.88 27.08
C LEU A 76 -6.09 -9.01 26.51
N THR A 77 -6.24 -10.14 27.21
CA THR A 77 -7.13 -11.23 26.82
C THR A 77 -8.60 -10.78 26.70
N PHE A 78 -9.01 -9.81 27.53
CA PHE A 78 -10.41 -9.35 27.58
C PHE A 78 -10.72 -8.19 26.63
N THR A 79 -9.75 -7.67 25.88
CA THR A 79 -10.02 -6.59 24.91
C THR A 79 -10.74 -7.16 23.67
N PRO A 80 -11.82 -6.56 23.16
CA PRO A 80 -12.63 -7.16 22.08
C PRO A 80 -11.89 -7.29 20.75
N THR A 81 -10.99 -6.36 20.43
CA THR A 81 -10.08 -6.40 19.27
C THR A 81 -8.70 -6.89 19.68
N LYS A 82 -8.02 -7.66 18.83
CA LYS A 82 -6.73 -8.31 19.15
C LYS A 82 -5.56 -7.87 18.25
N TRP A 83 -5.56 -6.62 17.79
CA TRP A 83 -4.54 -6.12 16.85
C TRP A 83 -3.12 -6.05 17.44
N ALA A 84 -2.11 -6.25 16.60
CA ALA A 84 -0.71 -6.22 17.01
C ALA A 84 -0.24 -4.82 17.46
N VAL A 85 -0.80 -3.75 16.89
CA VAL A 85 -0.47 -2.35 17.27
C VAL A 85 -0.71 -2.06 18.77
N GLN A 86 -1.60 -2.80 19.42
CA GLN A 86 -1.94 -2.62 20.83
C GLN A 86 -0.80 -2.96 21.79
N PHE A 87 0.25 -3.68 21.34
CA PHE A 87 1.46 -3.86 22.13
C PHE A 87 2.20 -2.56 22.44
N GLY A 88 1.91 -1.46 21.73
CA GLY A 88 2.47 -0.14 22.00
C GLY A 88 2.26 0.36 23.43
N VAL A 89 1.22 -0.11 24.13
CA VAL A 89 0.96 0.22 25.54
C VAL A 89 2.13 -0.15 26.48
N PHE A 90 2.97 -1.11 26.08
CA PHE A 90 4.11 -1.57 26.89
C PHE A 90 5.42 -0.83 26.62
N ALA A 91 5.47 0.17 25.73
CA ALA A 91 6.72 0.83 25.35
C ALA A 91 7.51 1.39 26.56
N GLY A 92 6.82 2.02 27.51
CA GLY A 92 7.45 2.52 28.75
C GLY A 92 7.98 1.40 29.65
N LEU A 93 7.24 0.29 29.77
CA LEU A 93 7.66 -0.87 30.57
C LEU A 93 8.83 -1.62 29.93
N ALA A 94 8.85 -1.70 28.59
CA ALA A 94 9.94 -2.30 27.83
C ALA A 94 11.27 -1.59 28.07
N GLY A 95 11.29 -0.26 28.10
CA GLY A 95 12.49 0.53 28.41
C GLY A 95 13.05 0.22 29.81
N LEU A 96 12.19 0.19 30.84
CA LEU A 96 12.58 -0.13 32.21
C LEU A 96 13.07 -1.58 32.35
N LEU A 97 12.36 -2.54 31.76
CA LEU A 97 12.76 -3.95 31.77
C LEU A 97 14.08 -4.18 31.04
N GLY A 98 14.30 -3.49 29.92
CA GLY A 98 15.57 -3.52 29.18
C GLY A 98 16.74 -3.03 30.02
N ALA A 99 16.57 -1.92 30.75
CA ALA A 99 17.60 -1.38 31.64
C ALA A 99 17.94 -2.34 32.79
N VAL A 100 16.92 -2.90 33.47
CA VAL A 100 17.13 -3.88 34.55
C VAL A 100 17.79 -5.15 34.01
N THR A 101 17.40 -5.61 32.82
CA THR A 101 17.98 -6.79 32.16
C THR A 101 19.46 -6.60 31.85
N ALA A 102 19.82 -5.49 31.20
CA ALA A 102 21.20 -5.17 30.87
C ALA A 102 22.08 -5.07 32.13
N PHE A 103 21.56 -4.45 33.20
CA PHE A 103 22.26 -4.36 34.48
C PHE A 103 22.45 -5.72 35.16
N ALA A 104 21.41 -6.56 35.18
CA ALA A 104 21.47 -7.89 35.78
C ALA A 104 22.48 -8.80 35.05
N PHE A 105 22.46 -8.80 33.71
CA PHE A 105 23.38 -9.60 32.91
C PHE A 105 24.82 -9.09 32.93
N ALA A 106 25.06 -7.79 33.14
CA ALA A 106 26.40 -7.26 33.37
C ALA A 106 27.09 -7.96 34.54
N ARG A 107 26.35 -8.27 35.60
CA ARG A 107 26.86 -8.98 36.78
C ARG A 107 26.89 -10.49 36.56
N ILE A 108 25.80 -11.08 36.08
CA ILE A 108 25.68 -12.54 35.91
C ILE A 108 26.65 -13.07 34.84
N GLY A 109 26.86 -12.32 33.76
CA GLY A 109 27.76 -12.67 32.67
C GLY A 109 29.25 -12.62 33.04
N LEU A 110 29.63 -11.82 34.04
CA LEU A 110 31.00 -11.81 34.56
C LEU A 110 31.33 -13.07 35.38
N HIS A 111 30.33 -13.65 36.06
CA HIS A 111 30.51 -14.88 36.85
C HIS A 111 30.45 -16.16 36.01
N SER A 112 29.92 -16.12 34.78
CA SER A 112 29.81 -17.33 33.94
C SER A 112 29.81 -17.02 32.45
N ARG A 113 30.85 -17.53 31.75
CA ARG A 113 30.94 -17.46 30.28
C ARG A 113 29.73 -18.08 29.60
N ARG A 114 29.27 -19.23 30.09
CA ARG A 114 28.07 -19.91 29.58
C ARG A 114 26.84 -19.01 29.58
N ASN A 115 26.57 -18.32 30.70
CA ASN A 115 25.38 -17.46 30.80
C ASN A 115 25.48 -16.25 29.86
N LEU A 116 26.67 -15.66 29.71
CA LEU A 116 26.90 -14.59 28.73
C LEU A 116 26.68 -15.09 27.30
N THR A 117 27.21 -16.27 26.95
CA THR A 117 27.01 -16.87 25.63
C THR A 117 25.54 -17.15 25.35
N LEU A 118 24.80 -17.72 26.29
CA LEU A 118 23.36 -17.98 26.15
C LEU A 118 22.56 -16.68 25.97
N TYR A 119 22.93 -15.61 26.65
CA TYR A 119 22.30 -14.31 26.47
C TYR A 119 22.51 -13.76 25.06
N VAL A 120 23.74 -13.85 24.54
CA VAL A 120 24.06 -13.44 23.16
C VAL A 120 23.32 -14.33 22.15
N THR A 121 23.26 -15.64 22.36
CA THR A 121 22.47 -16.56 21.52
C THR A 121 20.99 -16.17 21.49
N ALA A 122 20.39 -15.87 22.64
CA ALA A 122 18.99 -15.46 22.70
C ALA A 122 18.74 -14.15 21.93
N LEU A 123 19.63 -13.17 22.02
CA LEU A 123 19.52 -11.92 21.27
C LEU A 123 19.68 -12.14 19.75
N LEU A 124 20.62 -13.00 19.32
CA LEU A 124 20.80 -13.37 17.92
C LEU A 124 19.58 -14.11 17.37
N PHE A 125 18.97 -14.99 18.17
CA PHE A 125 17.74 -15.67 17.80
C PHE A 125 16.56 -14.72 17.65
N VAL A 126 16.41 -13.75 18.57
CA VAL A 126 15.40 -12.68 18.46
C VAL A 126 15.61 -11.85 17.20
N LEU A 127 16.87 -11.52 16.86
CA LEU A 127 17.20 -10.82 15.62
C LEU A 127 16.85 -11.65 14.38
N ALA A 128 17.14 -12.95 14.37
CA ALA A 128 16.76 -13.84 13.28
C ALA A 128 15.24 -13.82 13.07
N TRP A 129 14.47 -13.95 14.16
CA TRP A 129 13.01 -13.89 14.10
C TRP A 129 12.47 -12.54 13.62
N ALA A 130 13.02 -11.43 14.12
CA ALA A 130 12.60 -10.10 13.69
C ALA A 130 12.89 -9.89 12.20
N THR A 131 14.12 -10.17 11.76
CA THR A 131 14.62 -9.95 10.39
C THR A 131 14.06 -10.91 9.34
N SER A 132 13.18 -11.83 9.74
CA SER A 132 12.37 -12.63 8.80
C SER A 132 11.14 -11.87 8.27
N GLY A 133 10.75 -10.76 8.89
CA GLY A 133 9.67 -9.89 8.41
C GLY A 133 10.16 -8.81 7.45
N VAL A 134 9.23 -8.20 6.71
CA VAL A 134 9.49 -7.02 5.87
C VAL A 134 9.76 -5.78 6.72
N ASN A 135 10.46 -4.79 6.16
CA ASN A 135 10.62 -3.44 6.73
C ASN A 135 9.49 -2.51 6.23
N GLY A 136 8.25 -2.98 6.37
CA GLY A 136 7.04 -2.26 5.95
C GLY A 136 6.50 -1.35 7.05
N TRP A 137 6.04 -0.18 6.63
CA TRP A 137 5.24 0.79 7.36
C TRP A 137 3.83 0.87 6.75
N PHE A 138 3.01 1.80 7.23
CA PHE A 138 1.64 1.97 6.74
C PHE A 138 1.59 2.91 5.54
N ASP A 139 0.89 2.48 4.48
CA ASP A 139 0.49 3.31 3.32
C ASP A 139 1.68 4.11 2.73
N VAL A 140 1.57 5.44 2.65
CA VAL A 140 2.57 6.34 2.08
C VAL A 140 3.92 6.34 2.81
N ASN A 141 4.00 5.82 4.03
CA ASN A 141 5.25 5.77 4.79
C ASN A 141 6.24 4.73 4.25
N ASN A 142 5.81 3.87 3.33
CA ASN A 142 6.70 2.93 2.62
C ASN A 142 7.52 3.58 1.49
N TYR A 143 7.22 4.82 1.11
CA TYR A 143 7.79 5.43 -0.10
C TYR A 143 9.30 5.65 0.06
N GLY A 144 10.10 4.75 -0.54
CA GLY A 144 11.56 4.79 -0.54
C GLY A 144 12.24 3.99 0.57
N VAL A 145 11.44 3.33 1.41
CA VAL A 145 11.95 2.48 2.49
C VAL A 145 12.59 1.22 1.89
N PRO A 146 13.85 0.89 2.24
CA PRO A 146 14.47 -0.37 1.84
C PRO A 146 13.70 -1.57 2.39
N TRP A 147 13.53 -2.62 1.56
CA TRP A 147 12.90 -3.90 1.93
C TRP A 147 11.48 -3.74 2.51
N TYR A 148 10.67 -2.84 1.94
CA TYR A 148 9.29 -2.63 2.39
C TYR A 148 8.34 -3.78 1.99
N ASP A 149 8.68 -4.49 0.92
CA ASP A 149 7.91 -5.54 0.25
C ASP A 149 8.53 -6.94 0.38
N ILE A 150 9.85 -7.01 0.59
CA ILE A 150 10.60 -8.26 0.81
C ILE A 150 11.32 -8.26 2.16
N PRO A 151 11.64 -9.42 2.76
CA PRO A 151 12.53 -9.48 3.92
C PRO A 151 13.94 -8.95 3.60
N PRO A 152 14.68 -8.42 4.59
CA PRO A 152 16.05 -7.97 4.39
C PRO A 152 16.98 -9.05 3.82
N VAL A 153 17.65 -8.71 2.73
CA VAL A 153 18.66 -9.56 2.06
C VAL A 153 19.96 -8.79 1.86
N VAL A 154 21.09 -9.49 1.94
CA VAL A 154 22.42 -8.98 1.59
C VAL A 154 23.02 -9.89 0.54
N ALA A 155 23.37 -9.34 -0.63
CA ALA A 155 23.86 -10.11 -1.78
C ALA A 155 22.96 -11.34 -2.09
N SER A 156 21.64 -11.12 -2.16
CA SER A 156 20.62 -12.15 -2.39
C SER A 156 20.52 -13.26 -1.33
N HIS A 157 21.20 -13.12 -0.19
CA HIS A 157 21.08 -14.04 0.94
C HIS A 157 20.28 -13.38 2.10
N PRO A 158 19.23 -14.05 2.63
CA PRO A 158 18.42 -13.50 3.70
C PRO A 158 19.20 -13.23 4.98
N VAL A 159 19.00 -12.06 5.59
CA VAL A 159 19.66 -11.68 6.86
C VAL A 159 19.21 -12.60 8.01
N THR A 160 17.97 -13.09 7.96
CA THR A 160 17.45 -14.08 8.93
C THR A 160 18.30 -15.34 9.02
N SER A 161 18.83 -15.87 7.91
CA SER A 161 19.64 -17.10 7.94
C SER A 161 21.04 -16.84 8.49
N MET A 162 21.58 -15.65 8.25
CA MET A 162 22.86 -15.20 8.82
C MET A 162 22.78 -15.12 10.35
N PHE A 163 21.75 -14.44 10.89
CA PHE A 163 21.54 -14.36 12.34
C PHE A 163 21.22 -15.73 12.96
N LEU A 164 20.44 -16.56 12.28
CA LEU A 164 20.15 -17.92 12.75
C LEU A 164 21.42 -18.77 12.83
N THR A 165 22.29 -18.70 11.82
CA THR A 165 23.57 -19.41 11.82
C THR A 165 24.45 -18.94 12.98
N LEU A 166 24.57 -17.63 13.20
CA LEU A 166 25.30 -17.07 14.34
C LEU A 166 24.70 -17.51 15.69
N SER A 167 23.36 -17.56 15.78
CA SER A 167 22.65 -18.06 16.96
C SER A 167 22.99 -19.53 17.22
N ILE A 168 22.99 -20.39 16.21
CA ILE A 168 23.34 -21.81 16.34
C ILE A 168 24.79 -21.96 16.78
N LEU A 169 25.74 -21.27 16.13
CA LEU A 169 27.16 -21.32 16.49
C LEU A 169 27.43 -20.86 17.93
N THR A 170 26.79 -19.77 18.36
CA THR A 170 26.91 -19.31 19.74
C THR A 170 26.22 -20.26 20.73
N GLY A 171 25.10 -20.89 20.35
CA GLY A 171 24.46 -21.93 21.14
C GLY A 171 25.35 -23.16 21.34
N LEU A 172 26.01 -23.62 20.28
CA LEU A 172 27.01 -24.70 20.33
C LEU A 172 28.20 -24.33 21.21
N LEU A 173 28.68 -23.08 21.15
CA LEU A 173 29.71 -22.59 22.06
C LEU A 173 29.22 -22.59 23.53
N GLY A 174 27.96 -22.22 23.76
CA GLY A 174 27.31 -22.29 25.07
C GLY A 174 27.25 -23.72 25.61
N ALA A 175 26.90 -24.68 24.76
CA ALA A 175 26.89 -26.11 25.08
C ALA A 175 28.31 -26.64 25.36
N TRP A 176 29.30 -26.22 24.56
CA TRP A 176 30.70 -26.57 24.81
C TRP A 176 31.19 -26.06 26.16
N TYR A 177 30.88 -24.80 26.50
CA TYR A 177 31.18 -24.27 27.83
C TYR A 177 30.47 -25.07 28.92
N HIS A 178 29.22 -25.48 28.69
CA HIS A 178 28.47 -26.30 29.65
C HIS A 178 29.17 -27.63 29.92
N PHE A 179 29.54 -28.40 28.88
CA PHE A 179 30.24 -29.68 29.07
C PHE A 179 31.65 -29.53 29.64
N ARG A 180 32.33 -28.42 29.37
CA ARG A 180 33.69 -28.20 29.88
C ARG A 180 33.74 -27.79 31.36
N MET A 181 32.63 -27.37 31.95
CA MET A 181 32.58 -27.00 33.38
C MET A 181 33.02 -28.13 34.30
N ASP A 182 32.73 -29.39 33.94
CA ASP A 182 33.06 -30.56 34.76
C ASP A 182 34.57 -30.84 34.81
N TYR A 183 35.31 -30.39 33.80
CA TYR A 183 36.76 -30.60 33.69
C TYR A 183 37.59 -29.40 34.11
N ALA A 184 37.13 -28.17 33.80
CA ALA A 184 37.88 -26.94 34.04
C ALA A 184 37.36 -26.14 35.26
N GLY A 185 36.29 -26.61 35.90
CA GLY A 185 35.60 -25.90 36.97
C GLY A 185 34.88 -24.63 36.50
N HIS A 186 34.39 -23.84 37.46
CA HIS A 186 33.75 -22.56 37.19
C HIS A 186 34.81 -21.46 37.11
N THR A 187 35.40 -21.26 35.91
CA THR A 187 36.36 -20.16 35.72
C THR A 187 35.61 -18.83 35.57
N GLU A 188 35.61 -18.01 36.62
CA GLU A 188 35.09 -16.65 36.54
C GLU A 188 35.89 -15.80 35.55
N VAL A 189 35.21 -14.88 34.88
CA VAL A 189 35.87 -13.95 33.96
C VAL A 189 36.49 -12.83 34.81
N LYS A 190 37.79 -12.55 34.61
CA LYS A 190 38.48 -11.45 35.32
C LYS A 190 37.67 -10.16 35.16
N ASP A 191 37.24 -9.59 36.28
CA ASP A 191 36.52 -8.31 36.30
C ASP A 191 37.49 -7.17 36.00
N ASN A 192 37.64 -6.88 34.72
CA ASN A 192 38.35 -5.72 34.22
C ASN A 192 37.40 -4.86 33.39
N ARG A 193 37.82 -3.61 33.11
CA ARG A 193 37.01 -2.64 32.36
C ARG A 193 36.46 -3.22 31.06
N ARG A 194 37.27 -3.98 30.31
CA ARG A 194 36.89 -4.59 29.04
C ARG A 194 35.73 -5.58 29.21
N ASN A 195 35.88 -6.54 30.11
CA ASN A 195 34.91 -7.62 30.29
C ASN A 195 33.59 -7.09 30.89
N ARG A 196 33.66 -6.06 31.75
CA ARG A 196 32.48 -5.39 32.32
C ARG A 196 31.63 -4.69 31.26
N VAL A 197 32.29 -4.03 30.31
CA VAL A 197 31.60 -3.41 29.16
C VAL A 197 31.03 -4.50 28.25
N LEU A 198 31.82 -5.51 27.87
CA LEU A 198 31.36 -6.59 26.97
C LEU A 198 30.17 -7.38 27.51
N ALA A 199 30.06 -7.56 28.83
CA ALA A 199 28.93 -8.27 29.44
C ALA A 199 27.63 -7.44 29.50
N SER A 200 27.72 -6.10 29.44
CA SER A 200 26.57 -5.18 29.60
C SER A 200 26.04 -4.60 28.29
N THR A 201 26.86 -4.58 27.24
CA THR A 201 26.51 -3.95 25.95
C THR A 201 25.69 -4.78 24.94
N PRO A 202 25.50 -6.12 25.02
CA PRO A 202 24.85 -6.86 23.92
C PRO A 202 23.47 -6.35 23.53
N LEU A 203 22.54 -6.15 24.48
CA LEU A 203 21.22 -5.61 24.19
C LEU A 203 21.27 -4.16 23.72
N LEU A 204 22.18 -3.34 24.25
CA LEU A 204 22.38 -1.97 23.81
C LEU A 204 22.81 -1.92 22.33
N VAL A 205 23.75 -2.77 21.93
CA VAL A 205 24.22 -2.84 20.54
C VAL A 205 23.07 -3.23 19.62
N VAL A 206 22.34 -4.30 19.96
CA VAL A 206 21.22 -4.79 19.15
C VAL A 206 20.10 -3.75 19.05
N ALA A 207 19.70 -3.13 20.17
CA ALA A 207 18.67 -2.09 20.19
C ALA A 207 19.10 -0.84 19.39
N SER A 208 20.36 -0.40 19.54
CA SER A 208 20.88 0.74 18.78
C SER A 208 20.93 0.46 17.28
N ILE A 209 21.32 -0.74 16.85
CA ILE A 209 21.31 -1.12 15.43
C ILE A 209 19.88 -1.05 14.88
N MET A 210 18.90 -1.58 15.61
CA MET A 210 17.49 -1.55 15.18
C MET A 210 16.96 -0.11 15.06
N VAL A 211 17.19 0.73 16.09
CA VAL A 211 16.78 2.14 16.06
C VAL A 211 17.46 2.91 14.93
N ILE A 212 18.77 2.73 14.76
CA ILE A 212 19.51 3.38 13.66
C ILE A 212 18.98 2.90 12.31
N GLY A 213 18.70 1.60 12.15
CA GLY A 213 18.13 1.03 10.94
C GLY A 213 16.76 1.63 10.60
N GLU A 214 15.86 1.71 11.58
CA GLU A 214 14.52 2.31 11.43
C GLU A 214 14.62 3.78 11.00
N VAL A 215 15.39 4.59 11.74
CA VAL A 215 15.56 6.03 11.45
C VAL A 215 16.26 6.24 10.11
N ALA A 216 17.33 5.51 9.83
CA ALA A 216 18.05 5.62 8.57
C ALA A 216 17.20 5.19 7.37
N SER A 217 16.34 4.18 7.52
CA SER A 217 15.46 3.71 6.44
C SER A 217 14.48 4.80 5.99
N LEU A 218 13.86 5.49 6.94
CA LEU A 218 12.94 6.60 6.69
C LEU A 218 13.68 7.83 6.18
N ALA A 219 14.81 8.19 6.81
CA ALA A 219 15.63 9.33 6.39
C ALA A 219 16.15 9.16 4.95
N LYS A 220 16.61 7.95 4.60
CA LYS A 220 17.01 7.61 3.22
C LYS A 220 15.83 7.79 2.26
N GLY A 221 14.65 7.30 2.61
CA GLY A 221 13.43 7.48 1.81
C GLY A 221 13.14 8.94 1.49
N VAL A 222 13.23 9.82 2.51
CA VAL A 222 13.02 11.27 2.36
C VAL A 222 14.09 11.93 1.48
N VAL A 223 15.37 11.65 1.74
CA VAL A 223 16.50 12.33 1.06
C VAL A 223 16.66 11.88 -0.39
N PHE A 224 16.67 10.57 -0.65
CA PHE A 224 16.99 10.04 -1.98
C PHE A 224 15.86 10.21 -2.99
N ARG A 225 14.63 10.38 -2.52
CA ARG A 225 13.46 10.54 -3.39
C ARG A 225 13.10 11.98 -3.65
N TYR A 226 13.74 12.96 -3.02
CA TYR A 226 13.41 14.36 -3.26
C TYR A 226 13.58 14.73 -4.75
N PRO A 227 12.60 15.37 -5.41
CA PRO A 227 11.43 16.08 -4.86
C PRO A 227 10.11 15.28 -4.84
N LEU A 228 10.11 13.96 -5.05
CA LEU A 228 8.90 13.12 -5.03
C LEU A 228 8.23 13.15 -3.64
N TYR A 229 6.94 12.81 -3.59
CA TYR A 229 6.18 12.80 -2.34
C TYR A 229 6.77 11.84 -1.31
N THR A 230 6.94 12.33 -0.08
CA THR A 230 7.22 11.55 1.12
C THR A 230 6.55 12.24 2.31
N THR A 231 6.17 11.50 3.35
CA THR A 231 5.63 12.08 4.59
C THR A 231 6.58 13.12 5.20
N GLY A 232 7.89 12.90 5.11
CA GLY A 232 8.90 13.86 5.56
C GLY A 232 8.89 15.16 4.78
N LYS A 233 8.79 15.11 3.44
CA LYS A 233 8.63 16.30 2.58
C LYS A 233 7.35 17.05 2.93
N ALA A 234 6.23 16.36 3.09
CA ALA A 234 4.95 16.98 3.42
C ALA A 234 5.00 17.74 4.75
N ASN A 235 5.55 17.11 5.80
CA ASN A 235 5.71 17.75 7.10
C ASN A 235 6.65 18.96 7.06
N LEU A 236 7.76 18.86 6.34
CA LEU A 236 8.68 19.99 6.19
C LEU A 236 8.02 21.14 5.42
N ALA A 237 7.29 20.84 4.34
CA ALA A 237 6.54 21.82 3.56
C ALA A 237 5.43 22.49 4.39
N ALA A 238 4.73 21.74 5.26
CA ALA A 238 3.75 22.31 6.18
C ALA A 238 4.42 23.30 7.16
N ILE A 239 5.58 22.96 7.73
CA ILE A 239 6.32 23.86 8.63
C ILE A 239 6.79 25.12 7.90
N THR A 240 7.40 24.98 6.71
CA THR A 240 7.98 26.11 5.97
C THR A 240 6.93 27.01 5.33
N SER A 241 5.73 26.49 5.04
CA SER A 241 4.61 27.26 4.51
C SER A 241 3.74 27.96 5.57
N GLY A 242 4.06 27.80 6.87
CA GLY A 242 3.21 28.32 7.95
C GLY A 242 1.88 27.57 8.10
N LEU A 243 1.91 26.25 7.88
CA LEU A 243 0.77 25.31 7.97
C LEU A 243 -0.32 25.55 6.91
N THR A 244 0.08 25.96 5.70
CA THR A 244 -0.84 26.19 4.57
C THR A 244 -0.70 25.17 3.43
N SER A 245 0.32 24.30 3.45
CA SER A 245 0.46 23.21 2.47
C SER A 245 -0.57 22.10 2.66
N CYS A 246 -1.06 21.53 1.56
CA CYS A 246 -2.08 20.50 1.53
C CYS A 246 -1.52 19.08 1.34
N ALA A 247 -0.24 18.89 1.68
CA ALA A 247 0.46 17.61 1.66
C ALA A 247 0.25 16.85 0.33
N MET A 248 -0.45 15.71 0.35
CA MET A 248 -0.57 14.85 -0.83
C MET A 248 -1.44 15.47 -1.93
N ALA A 249 -2.37 16.37 -1.59
CA ALA A 249 -3.21 17.06 -2.57
C ALA A 249 -2.42 17.95 -3.55
N ASP A 250 -1.23 18.40 -3.14
CA ASP A 250 -0.33 19.23 -3.96
C ASP A 250 0.51 18.37 -4.94
N ASP A 251 0.79 17.12 -4.58
CA ASP A 251 1.63 16.20 -5.35
C ASP A 251 0.83 15.18 -6.20
N VAL A 252 -0.45 14.98 -5.92
CA VAL A 252 -1.34 14.21 -6.81
C VAL A 252 -1.80 15.10 -7.96
N LEU A 253 -1.64 14.60 -9.18
CA LEU A 253 -2.11 15.20 -10.42
C LEU A 253 -3.37 14.49 -10.88
N ALA A 254 -4.41 15.23 -11.19
CA ALA A 254 -5.66 14.72 -11.73
C ALA A 254 -5.88 15.22 -13.17
N GLU A 255 -6.52 14.38 -13.99
CA GLU A 255 -6.98 14.70 -15.34
C GLU A 255 -8.52 14.82 -15.30
N PRO A 256 -9.09 16.04 -15.19
CA PRO A 256 -10.55 16.21 -15.02
C PRO A 256 -11.36 15.83 -16.26
N ASP A 257 -10.85 16.11 -17.46
CA ASP A 257 -11.42 15.69 -18.73
C ASP A 257 -10.36 14.95 -19.56
N PRO A 258 -10.38 13.60 -19.60
CA PRO A 258 -9.42 12.83 -20.37
C PRO A 258 -9.61 12.94 -21.88
N ASN A 259 -10.71 13.53 -22.36
CA ASN A 259 -10.96 13.73 -23.78
C ASN A 259 -10.20 14.95 -24.34
N ALA A 260 -9.85 15.92 -23.49
CA ALA A 260 -9.14 17.13 -23.89
C ALA A 260 -7.70 16.86 -24.35
N GLY A 261 -7.08 15.80 -23.81
CA GLY A 261 -5.71 15.40 -24.12
C GLY A 261 -5.56 14.48 -25.33
N MET A 262 -6.67 14.01 -25.94
CA MET A 262 -6.66 12.99 -26.99
C MET A 262 -5.86 13.46 -28.21
N LEU A 263 -4.86 12.68 -28.61
CA LEU A 263 -4.05 13.03 -29.77
C LEU A 263 -4.83 12.78 -31.06
N ARG A 264 -4.57 13.63 -32.04
CA ARG A 264 -5.13 13.48 -33.40
C ARG A 264 -4.10 12.80 -34.29
N PRO A 265 -4.52 11.96 -35.25
CA PRO A 265 -3.60 11.42 -36.25
C PRO A 265 -2.95 12.56 -37.04
N ALA A 266 -1.67 12.43 -37.34
CA ALA A 266 -0.96 13.36 -38.22
C ALA A 266 -1.63 13.37 -39.61
N PRO A 267 -1.74 14.54 -40.27
CA PRO A 267 -2.48 14.68 -41.52
C PRO A 267 -1.84 13.88 -42.66
N GLY A 268 -2.63 13.53 -43.68
CA GLY A 268 -2.15 12.89 -44.90
C GLY A 268 -1.91 11.38 -44.81
N GLN A 269 -2.24 10.74 -43.69
CA GLN A 269 -2.15 9.30 -43.52
C GLN A 269 -3.38 8.56 -44.08
N ARG A 270 -3.16 7.33 -44.54
CA ARG A 270 -4.22 6.39 -44.93
C ARG A 270 -4.39 5.36 -43.82
N PHE A 271 -5.63 4.99 -43.54
CA PHE A 271 -5.99 3.94 -42.58
C PHE A 271 -7.20 3.16 -43.11
N GLY A 272 -7.39 1.95 -42.61
CA GLY A 272 -8.45 1.03 -42.97
C GLY A 272 -9.81 1.39 -42.34
N PRO A 273 -10.80 0.49 -42.45
CA PRO A 273 -12.18 0.72 -42.00
C PRO A 273 -12.31 0.92 -40.48
N ASP A 274 -11.42 0.32 -39.68
CA ASP A 274 -11.42 0.45 -38.21
C ASP A 274 -10.84 1.79 -37.70
N GLY A 275 -10.47 2.69 -38.62
CA GLY A 275 -9.99 4.03 -38.32
C GLY A 275 -8.50 4.10 -37.98
N PRO A 276 -8.01 5.28 -37.53
CA PRO A 276 -6.58 5.53 -37.31
C PRO A 276 -5.97 4.69 -36.18
N LEU A 277 -6.78 4.10 -35.30
CA LEU A 277 -6.28 3.22 -34.24
C LEU A 277 -5.86 1.85 -34.77
N GLY A 278 -6.61 1.30 -35.74
CA GLY A 278 -6.28 0.03 -36.41
C GLY A 278 -5.17 0.14 -37.45
N GLY A 279 -4.89 1.35 -37.95
CA GLY A 279 -3.86 1.58 -38.95
C GLY A 279 -4.27 1.09 -40.34
N LEU A 280 -3.35 0.47 -41.10
CA LEU A 280 -3.61 0.04 -42.48
C LEU A 280 -4.29 -1.33 -42.59
N ASP A 281 -3.79 -2.32 -41.85
CA ASP A 281 -4.21 -3.72 -41.97
C ASP A 281 -4.10 -4.42 -40.59
N PRO A 282 -5.01 -4.13 -39.65
CA PRO A 282 -5.03 -4.81 -38.36
C PRO A 282 -5.48 -6.26 -38.55
N VAL A 283 -4.74 -7.19 -37.92
CA VAL A 283 -5.05 -8.62 -37.94
C VAL A 283 -5.45 -9.04 -36.52
N GLY A 284 -6.63 -9.65 -36.35
CA GLY A 284 -7.11 -10.15 -35.05
C GLY A 284 -7.54 -9.08 -34.03
N PHE A 285 -7.13 -7.82 -34.19
CA PHE A 285 -7.66 -6.71 -33.41
C PHE A 285 -8.95 -6.17 -34.02
N LYS A 286 -10.02 -6.08 -33.22
CA LYS A 286 -11.34 -5.60 -33.65
C LYS A 286 -11.91 -4.56 -32.69
N PRO A 287 -12.83 -3.68 -33.16
CA PRO A 287 -13.49 -2.70 -32.30
C PRO A 287 -14.22 -3.28 -31.07
N ASP A 288 -14.90 -4.41 -31.25
CA ASP A 288 -15.63 -5.13 -30.19
C ASP A 288 -14.79 -6.24 -29.53
N GLY A 289 -13.46 -6.24 -29.72
CA GLY A 289 -12.55 -7.23 -29.15
C GLY A 289 -12.13 -6.96 -27.70
N VAL A 290 -13.02 -6.40 -26.88
CA VAL A 290 -12.81 -6.21 -25.43
C VAL A 290 -13.48 -7.35 -24.68
N GLY A 291 -12.83 -7.91 -23.67
CA GLY A 291 -13.42 -8.96 -22.83
C GLY A 291 -14.73 -8.54 -22.16
N ASP A 292 -15.67 -9.48 -22.01
CA ASP A 292 -16.98 -9.21 -21.40
C ASP A 292 -16.90 -9.01 -19.88
N ASP A 293 -15.95 -9.68 -19.20
CA ASP A 293 -15.71 -9.57 -17.76
C ASP A 293 -14.29 -9.09 -17.51
N LEU A 294 -14.15 -7.87 -16.99
CA LEU A 294 -12.86 -7.26 -16.68
C LEU A 294 -12.62 -7.12 -15.18
N ARG A 295 -13.34 -7.87 -14.35
CA ARG A 295 -13.12 -7.86 -12.90
C ARG A 295 -11.69 -8.30 -12.58
N SER A 296 -11.02 -7.53 -11.73
CA SER A 296 -9.65 -7.84 -11.34
C SER A 296 -9.53 -9.17 -10.61
N TYR A 297 -8.34 -9.78 -10.69
CA TYR A 297 -8.01 -10.94 -9.89
C TYR A 297 -8.14 -10.64 -8.39
N PRO A 298 -8.55 -11.64 -7.57
CA PRO A 298 -8.80 -11.42 -6.16
C PRO A 298 -7.51 -11.05 -5.43
N VAL A 299 -7.59 -9.99 -4.64
CA VAL A 299 -6.56 -9.61 -3.68
C VAL A 299 -6.67 -10.53 -2.47
N VAL A 300 -5.63 -11.33 -2.24
CA VAL A 300 -5.53 -12.17 -1.05
C VAL A 300 -4.72 -11.45 0.03
N THR A 301 -5.36 -11.13 1.15
CA THR A 301 -4.69 -10.57 2.33
C THR A 301 -4.65 -11.56 3.48
N LYS A 302 -3.53 -11.52 4.20
CA LYS A 302 -3.30 -12.36 5.36
C LYS A 302 -4.01 -11.76 6.59
N PRO A 303 -4.39 -12.57 7.59
CA PRO A 303 -5.05 -12.07 8.79
C PRO A 303 -4.20 -11.04 9.55
N GLY A 304 -4.87 -10.14 10.28
CA GLY A 304 -4.21 -9.12 11.10
C GLY A 304 -4.18 -7.73 10.48
N VAL A 305 -4.82 -7.51 9.32
CA VAL A 305 -5.03 -6.19 8.72
C VAL A 305 -5.98 -5.38 9.61
N VAL A 306 -5.54 -4.19 10.03
CA VAL A 306 -6.36 -3.28 10.83
C VAL A 306 -7.46 -2.67 9.95
N ASN A 307 -8.63 -2.39 10.55
CA ASN A 307 -9.81 -1.90 9.82
C ASN A 307 -10.27 -2.86 8.72
N SER A 308 -10.30 -4.15 9.02
CA SER A 308 -10.89 -5.19 8.18
C SER A 308 -11.93 -5.95 8.99
N ASP A 309 -13.07 -6.24 8.37
CA ASP A 309 -14.16 -7.06 8.91
C ASP A 309 -13.99 -8.56 8.63
N ALA A 310 -12.92 -8.92 7.91
CA ALA A 310 -12.64 -10.29 7.52
C ALA A 310 -12.41 -11.21 8.74
N SER A 311 -12.91 -12.44 8.62
CA SER A 311 -12.73 -13.46 9.65
C SER A 311 -11.25 -13.81 9.83
N PRO A 312 -10.74 -13.91 11.07
CA PRO A 312 -9.34 -14.28 11.32
C PRO A 312 -9.05 -15.77 11.07
N ASN A 313 -10.08 -16.59 10.87
CA ASN A 313 -9.97 -18.05 10.72
C ASN A 313 -9.76 -18.49 9.26
N LYS A 314 -9.82 -17.56 8.29
CA LYS A 314 -9.62 -17.85 6.86
C LYS A 314 -8.90 -16.69 6.17
N PRO A 315 -8.18 -16.94 5.05
CA PRO A 315 -7.65 -15.86 4.22
C PRO A 315 -8.78 -14.94 3.74
N ASN A 316 -8.49 -13.64 3.63
CA ASN A 316 -9.42 -12.70 3.01
C ASN A 316 -9.09 -12.60 1.53
N ALA A 317 -10.02 -12.99 0.66
CA ALA A 317 -9.89 -12.88 -0.78
C ALA A 317 -10.99 -11.96 -1.30
N THR A 318 -10.62 -10.79 -1.81
CA THR A 318 -11.56 -9.74 -2.21
C THR A 318 -11.24 -9.27 -3.62
N MET A 319 -12.27 -9.21 -4.47
CA MET A 319 -12.19 -8.54 -5.77
C MET A 319 -12.70 -7.11 -5.58
N SER A 320 -11.98 -6.14 -6.12
CA SER A 320 -12.36 -4.74 -6.06
C SER A 320 -11.80 -4.04 -7.28
N ASP A 321 -12.62 -3.24 -7.94
CA ASP A 321 -12.22 -2.46 -9.11
C ASP A 321 -12.64 -1.01 -8.93
N SER A 322 -12.00 -0.11 -9.67
CA SER A 322 -12.44 1.29 -9.68
C SER A 322 -13.74 1.44 -10.48
N ALA A 323 -14.52 2.47 -10.17
CA ALA A 323 -15.78 2.74 -10.84
C ALA A 323 -15.65 2.78 -12.38
N GLY A 324 -16.39 1.89 -13.07
CA GLY A 324 -16.47 1.83 -14.52
C GLY A 324 -15.30 1.13 -15.23
N THR A 325 -14.37 0.50 -14.50
CA THR A 325 -13.20 -0.17 -15.11
C THR A 325 -13.36 -1.69 -15.28
N ALA A 326 -14.40 -2.28 -14.70
CA ALA A 326 -14.63 -3.74 -14.67
C ALA A 326 -15.41 -4.29 -15.90
N GLY A 327 -15.56 -3.49 -16.96
CA GLY A 327 -16.19 -3.90 -18.22
C GLY A 327 -17.65 -3.48 -18.35
N GLY A 328 -18.37 -4.16 -19.25
CA GLY A 328 -19.75 -3.84 -19.62
C GLY A 328 -19.88 -3.23 -21.02
N ARG A 329 -21.13 -2.98 -21.43
CA ARG A 329 -21.47 -2.41 -22.74
C ARG A 329 -22.03 -1.00 -22.63
N GLY A 330 -21.68 -0.16 -23.58
CA GLY A 330 -22.11 1.23 -23.68
C GLY A 330 -22.71 1.57 -25.05
N PRO A 331 -22.94 2.87 -25.31
CA PRO A 331 -23.33 3.36 -26.62
C PRO A 331 -22.30 3.01 -27.69
N VAL A 332 -22.74 2.93 -28.96
CA VAL A 332 -21.85 2.69 -30.10
C VAL A 332 -20.81 3.81 -30.23
N GLY A 333 -19.54 3.42 -30.29
CA GLY A 333 -18.40 4.31 -30.47
C GLY A 333 -18.07 4.63 -31.92
N VAL A 334 -17.04 5.47 -32.14
CA VAL A 334 -16.67 5.97 -33.49
C VAL A 334 -16.29 4.91 -34.51
N ASN A 335 -15.77 3.76 -34.07
CA ASN A 335 -15.41 2.63 -34.93
C ASN A 335 -16.34 1.42 -34.75
N GLY A 336 -17.54 1.64 -34.19
CA GLY A 336 -18.57 0.61 -34.03
C GLY A 336 -18.47 -0.22 -32.74
N SER A 337 -17.50 0.07 -31.86
CA SER A 337 -17.35 -0.62 -30.57
C SER A 337 -18.53 -0.32 -29.63
N HIS A 338 -18.97 -1.33 -28.88
CA HIS A 338 -19.99 -1.24 -27.84
C HIS A 338 -19.40 -1.35 -26.43
N ALA A 339 -18.08 -1.25 -26.26
CA ALA A 339 -17.44 -1.33 -24.96
C ALA A 339 -17.81 -0.13 -24.07
N ALA A 340 -18.09 -0.37 -22.79
CA ALA A 340 -18.21 0.70 -21.81
C ALA A 340 -16.81 1.29 -21.51
N LEU A 341 -16.61 2.55 -21.87
CA LEU A 341 -15.32 3.22 -21.67
C LEU A 341 -15.18 3.76 -20.23
N PRO A 342 -14.01 3.56 -19.60
CA PRO A 342 -13.71 4.05 -18.26
C PRO A 342 -13.36 5.54 -18.25
N PHE A 343 -13.13 6.08 -17.05
CA PHE A 343 -12.56 7.42 -16.80
C PHE A 343 -13.36 8.63 -17.34
N GLY A 344 -14.56 8.41 -17.90
CA GLY A 344 -15.31 9.46 -18.60
C GLY A 344 -14.82 9.70 -20.03
N LEU A 345 -14.13 8.73 -20.65
CA LEU A 345 -13.84 8.77 -22.08
C LEU A 345 -15.13 8.72 -22.90
N ASP A 346 -15.23 9.60 -23.88
CA ASP A 346 -16.40 9.76 -24.73
C ASP A 346 -16.38 8.74 -25.89
N PRO A 347 -17.34 7.80 -25.96
CA PRO A 347 -17.39 6.80 -27.04
C PRO A 347 -17.54 7.44 -28.42
N ALA A 348 -18.19 8.62 -28.51
CA ALA A 348 -18.38 9.34 -29.77
C ALA A 348 -17.10 10.00 -30.29
N ARG A 349 -15.97 9.91 -29.56
CA ARG A 349 -14.66 10.42 -29.97
C ARG A 349 -13.51 9.43 -29.79
N THR A 350 -13.74 8.31 -29.09
CA THR A 350 -12.70 7.38 -28.67
C THR A 350 -12.91 6.01 -29.33
N PRO A 351 -12.11 5.65 -30.36
CA PRO A 351 -12.11 4.29 -30.88
C PRO A 351 -11.47 3.32 -29.89
N VAL A 352 -11.80 2.04 -30.01
CA VAL A 352 -11.17 0.94 -29.25
C VAL A 352 -10.71 -0.13 -30.21
N MET A 353 -9.62 -0.81 -29.90
CA MET A 353 -9.23 -2.06 -30.58
C MET A 353 -8.84 -3.08 -29.52
N GLY A 354 -9.24 -4.34 -29.68
CA GLY A 354 -8.81 -5.43 -28.81
C GLY A 354 -8.78 -6.79 -29.50
N SER A 355 -8.05 -7.74 -28.91
CA SER A 355 -7.84 -9.10 -29.45
C SER A 355 -8.74 -10.17 -28.83
N TYR A 356 -9.67 -9.80 -27.94
CA TYR A 356 -10.52 -10.78 -27.25
C TYR A 356 -11.36 -11.61 -28.24
N GLY A 357 -11.38 -12.93 -28.03
CA GLY A 357 -12.14 -13.88 -28.84
C GLY A 357 -11.41 -14.35 -30.11
N GLU A 358 -10.26 -13.79 -30.47
CA GLU A 358 -9.45 -14.20 -31.62
C GLU A 358 -8.32 -15.16 -31.23
N ASN A 359 -8.70 -16.37 -30.79
CA ASN A 359 -7.78 -17.35 -30.22
C ASN A 359 -7.21 -18.34 -31.26
N SER A 360 -7.40 -18.11 -32.55
CA SER A 360 -6.94 -19.00 -33.62
C SER A 360 -5.77 -18.47 -34.45
N LEU A 361 -5.38 -17.21 -34.23
CA LEU A 361 -4.33 -16.53 -34.99
C LEU A 361 -3.60 -15.53 -34.11
N ALA A 362 -2.36 -15.19 -34.46
CA ALA A 362 -1.60 -14.14 -33.78
C ALA A 362 -2.11 -12.76 -34.21
N ALA A 363 -2.64 -11.98 -33.26
CA ALA A 363 -3.16 -10.65 -33.55
C ALA A 363 -2.02 -9.61 -33.61
N THR A 364 -2.10 -8.70 -34.57
CA THR A 364 -1.14 -7.60 -34.74
C THR A 364 -1.85 -6.33 -35.22
N ALA A 365 -1.47 -5.19 -34.64
CA ALA A 365 -1.94 -3.90 -35.09
C ALA A 365 -0.86 -2.83 -34.86
N ALA A 366 -0.70 -1.94 -35.84
CA ALA A 366 0.13 -0.75 -35.70
C ALA A 366 -0.74 0.46 -36.03
N SER A 367 -0.96 1.33 -35.05
CA SER A 367 -1.81 2.50 -35.26
C SER A 367 -1.20 3.47 -36.28
N ALA A 368 -2.01 4.39 -36.79
CA ALA A 368 -1.51 5.59 -37.45
C ALA A 368 -0.61 6.40 -36.50
N TRP A 369 0.21 7.29 -37.06
CA TRP A 369 1.00 8.24 -36.30
C TRP A 369 0.10 9.33 -35.71
N TYR A 370 0.14 9.50 -34.40
CA TYR A 370 -0.54 10.56 -33.67
C TYR A 370 0.40 11.73 -33.43
N GLN A 371 -0.07 12.95 -33.70
CA GLN A 371 0.69 14.18 -33.54
C GLN A 371 0.85 14.51 -32.06
N LEU A 372 2.09 14.60 -31.58
CA LEU A 372 2.39 15.08 -30.23
C LEU A 372 2.27 16.61 -30.17
N PRO A 373 1.77 17.16 -29.05
CA PRO A 373 1.82 18.59 -28.81
C PRO A 373 3.26 19.05 -28.55
N PRO A 374 3.52 20.38 -28.58
CA PRO A 374 4.78 20.94 -28.11
C PRO A 374 5.12 20.47 -26.68
N ARG A 375 6.41 20.22 -26.43
CA ARG A 375 6.89 19.78 -25.13
C ARG A 375 6.72 20.89 -24.09
N THR A 376 6.09 20.55 -22.98
CA THR A 376 5.86 21.45 -21.86
C THR A 376 6.04 20.68 -20.54
N PRO A 377 6.62 21.30 -19.48
CA PRO A 377 6.87 20.59 -18.22
C PRO A 377 5.59 20.15 -17.48
N ASP A 378 4.46 20.82 -17.70
CA ASP A 378 3.15 20.54 -17.11
C ASP A 378 2.44 19.33 -17.73
N ARG A 379 2.89 18.86 -18.90
CA ARG A 379 2.33 17.69 -19.59
C ARG A 379 3.40 16.61 -19.82
N PRO A 380 3.89 15.93 -18.76
CA PRO A 380 5.08 15.08 -18.84
C PRO A 380 4.81 13.64 -19.31
N LEU A 381 3.57 13.27 -19.65
CA LEU A 381 3.17 11.90 -19.95
C LEU A 381 2.49 11.78 -21.32
N VAL A 382 2.65 10.62 -21.95
CA VAL A 382 1.66 10.06 -22.89
C VAL A 382 0.97 8.91 -22.17
N VAL A 383 -0.35 8.82 -22.31
CA VAL A 383 -1.18 7.82 -21.64
C VAL A 383 -2.00 7.06 -22.68
N VAL A 384 -2.10 5.75 -22.51
CA VAL A 384 -2.99 4.86 -23.26
C VAL A 384 -3.89 4.15 -22.27
N SER A 385 -5.21 4.23 -22.43
CA SER A 385 -6.12 3.41 -21.63
C SER A 385 -6.14 2.02 -22.24
N ALA A 386 -5.98 0.99 -21.40
CA ALA A 386 -5.89 -0.39 -21.84
C ALA A 386 -6.55 -1.35 -20.84
N ALA A 387 -6.95 -2.53 -21.33
CA ALA A 387 -7.52 -3.63 -20.54
C ALA A 387 -6.86 -4.96 -20.96
N GLY A 388 -7.06 -6.01 -20.16
CA GLY A 388 -6.46 -7.33 -20.40
C GLY A 388 -5.01 -7.45 -19.92
N ALA A 389 -4.31 -8.49 -20.38
CA ALA A 389 -2.98 -8.89 -19.92
C ALA A 389 -1.87 -8.24 -20.75
N ILE A 390 -1.07 -7.35 -20.15
CA ILE A 390 -0.05 -6.56 -20.87
C ILE A 390 1.31 -6.70 -20.19
N TRP A 391 2.32 -7.03 -20.99
CA TRP A 391 3.69 -7.15 -20.53
C TRP A 391 4.23 -5.79 -20.08
N SER A 392 4.77 -5.74 -18.87
CA SER A 392 5.41 -4.54 -18.32
C SER A 392 6.53 -4.89 -17.34
N TYR A 393 7.45 -3.96 -17.16
CA TYR A 393 8.49 -4.04 -16.12
C TYR A 393 8.12 -3.15 -14.95
N LYS A 394 8.36 -3.64 -13.74
CA LYS A 394 8.28 -2.86 -12.51
C LYS A 394 9.57 -2.06 -12.31
N GLU A 395 9.54 -1.13 -11.36
CA GLU A 395 10.68 -0.26 -11.02
C GLU A 395 11.95 -1.05 -10.66
N ASP A 396 11.82 -2.24 -10.09
CA ASP A 396 12.92 -3.12 -9.67
C ASP A 396 13.45 -4.05 -10.78
N GLY A 397 12.89 -3.97 -11.99
CA GLY A 397 13.25 -4.80 -13.14
C GLY A 397 12.56 -6.16 -13.17
N THR A 398 11.73 -6.51 -12.18
CA THR A 398 10.81 -7.64 -12.30
C THR A 398 9.75 -7.35 -13.35
N PHE A 399 9.12 -8.40 -13.90
CA PHE A 399 8.13 -8.24 -14.97
C PHE A 399 6.78 -8.82 -14.55
N THR A 400 5.72 -8.25 -15.12
CA THR A 400 4.37 -8.82 -15.13
C THR A 400 4.16 -9.48 -16.48
N TYR A 401 3.77 -10.75 -16.48
CA TYR A 401 3.47 -11.47 -17.73
C TYR A 401 2.24 -10.88 -18.42
N GLY A 402 2.25 -10.88 -19.75
CA GLY A 402 1.16 -10.39 -20.58
C GLY A 402 1.63 -10.25 -22.04
N GLN A 403 0.85 -9.54 -22.85
CA GLN A 403 1.11 -9.37 -24.28
C GLN A 403 1.80 -8.05 -24.61
N SER A 404 2.37 -7.96 -25.81
CA SER A 404 3.23 -6.84 -26.20
C SER A 404 2.40 -5.63 -26.65
N LEU A 405 2.37 -4.58 -25.85
CA LEU A 405 1.92 -3.24 -26.25
C LEU A 405 3.06 -2.26 -26.06
N LYS A 406 3.52 -1.64 -27.14
CA LYS A 406 4.59 -0.63 -27.09
C LYS A 406 4.13 0.68 -27.70
N LEU A 407 4.79 1.76 -27.29
CA LEU A 407 4.68 3.06 -27.95
C LEU A 407 5.95 3.32 -28.75
N GLN A 408 5.81 3.57 -30.05
CA GLN A 408 6.91 3.94 -30.93
C GLN A 408 6.91 5.46 -31.13
N TRP A 409 8.05 6.09 -30.86
CA TRP A 409 8.27 7.50 -31.17
C TRP A 409 8.61 7.68 -32.64
N GLY A 410 8.36 8.87 -33.19
CA GLY A 410 8.70 9.19 -34.56
C GLY A 410 8.93 10.68 -34.78
N VAL A 411 9.57 11.00 -35.90
CA VAL A 411 9.74 12.36 -36.38
C VAL A 411 9.16 12.48 -37.80
N THR A 412 8.17 13.34 -37.96
CA THR A 412 7.67 13.75 -39.27
C THR A 412 8.66 14.75 -39.88
N ARG A 413 9.17 14.41 -41.07
CA ARG A 413 10.09 15.24 -41.86
C ARG A 413 9.32 16.28 -42.69
N PRO A 414 10.00 17.33 -43.16
CA PRO A 414 9.36 18.36 -44.01
C PRO A 414 8.75 17.83 -45.31
N ASP A 415 9.20 16.67 -45.80
CA ASP A 415 8.68 15.99 -46.99
C ASP A 415 7.37 15.22 -46.73
N GLY A 416 6.84 15.25 -45.49
CA GLY A 416 5.65 14.53 -45.08
C GLY A 416 5.88 13.06 -44.73
N SER A 417 7.10 12.53 -44.89
CA SER A 417 7.44 11.19 -44.44
C SER A 417 7.65 11.16 -42.92
N THR A 418 7.29 10.05 -42.27
CA THR A 418 7.54 9.86 -40.84
C THR A 418 8.63 8.82 -40.66
N GLN A 419 9.72 9.21 -40.00
CA GLN A 419 10.78 8.30 -39.60
C GLN A 419 10.47 7.72 -38.22
N PRO A 420 10.35 6.39 -38.07
CA PRO A 420 10.24 5.76 -36.76
C PRO A 420 11.56 5.89 -36.00
N LEU A 421 11.45 6.09 -34.69
CA LEU A 421 12.54 6.12 -33.72
C LEU A 421 12.44 4.87 -32.83
N ASN A 422 12.86 4.98 -31.57
CA ASN A 422 12.80 3.89 -30.60
C ASN A 422 11.37 3.57 -30.15
N GLU A 423 11.19 2.31 -29.73
CA GLU A 423 9.99 1.82 -29.04
C GLU A 423 10.25 1.74 -27.54
N VAL A 424 9.22 2.01 -26.75
CA VAL A 424 9.27 1.92 -25.29
C VAL A 424 8.12 1.05 -24.75
N GLN A 425 8.40 0.37 -23.64
CA GLN A 425 7.43 -0.41 -22.88
C GLN A 425 6.59 0.50 -21.98
N PRO A 426 5.36 0.11 -21.62
CA PRO A 426 4.53 0.88 -20.71
C PRO A 426 4.99 0.75 -19.26
N ILE A 427 4.72 1.79 -18.47
CA ILE A 427 4.59 1.65 -17.02
C ILE A 427 3.14 1.30 -16.73
N ASP A 428 2.93 0.18 -16.04
CA ASP A 428 1.62 -0.34 -15.63
C ASP A 428 1.59 -0.60 -14.13
N VAL A 429 0.57 -0.10 -13.45
CA VAL A 429 0.35 -0.31 -12.01
C VAL A 429 -0.84 -1.23 -11.70
N GLY A 430 -1.56 -1.69 -12.73
CA GLY A 430 -2.72 -2.55 -12.56
C GLY A 430 -4.00 -1.83 -12.14
N PRO A 431 -5.03 -2.58 -11.73
CA PRO A 431 -5.08 -4.05 -11.71
C PRO A 431 -5.45 -4.67 -13.07
N GLU A 432 -5.01 -5.90 -13.31
CA GLU A 432 -5.40 -6.73 -14.47
C GLU A 432 -6.59 -7.63 -14.11
N PRO A 433 -7.53 -7.95 -15.05
CA PRO A 433 -7.65 -7.48 -16.44
C PRO A 433 -8.41 -6.15 -16.62
N ALA A 434 -8.78 -5.47 -15.54
CA ALA A 434 -9.54 -4.21 -15.57
C ALA A 434 -8.90 -3.12 -16.46
N TRP A 435 -9.74 -2.19 -16.90
CA TRP A 435 -9.27 -0.99 -17.56
C TRP A 435 -8.33 -0.17 -16.66
N ARG A 436 -7.21 0.27 -17.22
CA ARG A 436 -6.18 1.06 -16.54
C ARG A 436 -5.43 1.96 -17.52
N ASN A 437 -4.62 2.86 -16.96
CA ASN A 437 -3.85 3.83 -17.74
C ASN A 437 -2.39 3.42 -17.81
N LEU A 438 -1.93 2.99 -18.99
CA LEU A 438 -0.52 2.76 -19.29
C LEU A 438 0.18 4.10 -19.48
N ARG A 439 1.36 4.24 -18.88
CA ARG A 439 2.07 5.53 -18.82
C ARG A 439 3.38 5.44 -19.60
N PHE A 440 3.63 6.44 -20.43
CA PHE A 440 4.86 6.61 -21.20
C PHE A 440 5.41 8.01 -20.93
N PRO A 441 6.37 8.17 -20.00
CA PRO A 441 6.99 9.46 -19.74
C PRO A 441 7.59 10.08 -21.00
N LEU A 442 7.25 11.34 -21.26
CA LEU A 442 7.80 12.08 -22.40
C LEU A 442 9.31 12.27 -22.28
N ALA A 443 9.88 12.16 -21.08
CA ALA A 443 11.32 12.17 -20.85
C ALA A 443 12.07 10.99 -21.53
N TRP A 444 11.38 9.92 -21.90
CA TRP A 444 11.96 8.77 -22.63
C TRP A 444 12.00 8.95 -24.14
N ALA A 445 11.24 9.91 -24.66
CA ALA A 445 11.18 10.19 -26.08
C ALA A 445 12.39 11.05 -26.50
N PRO A 446 13.01 10.78 -27.67
CA PRO A 446 14.03 11.65 -28.23
C PRO A 446 13.55 13.11 -28.35
N PRO A 447 14.42 14.12 -28.21
CA PRO A 447 14.03 15.54 -28.28
C PRO A 447 13.29 15.92 -29.57
N GLU A 448 13.62 15.28 -30.69
CA GLU A 448 13.03 15.48 -32.01
C GLU A 448 11.68 14.78 -32.22
N ALA A 449 11.25 13.92 -31.29
CA ALA A 449 10.02 13.15 -31.45
C ALA A 449 8.78 14.05 -31.40
N ASN A 450 8.09 14.16 -32.53
CA ASN A 450 6.88 14.97 -32.74
C ASN A 450 5.63 14.14 -33.06
N VAL A 451 5.77 12.83 -33.27
CA VAL A 451 4.66 11.89 -33.45
C VAL A 451 4.90 10.61 -32.65
N ALA A 452 3.83 9.88 -32.35
CA ALA A 452 3.89 8.58 -31.70
C ALA A 452 2.83 7.62 -32.28
N ARG A 453 3.09 6.32 -32.26
CA ARG A 453 2.08 5.29 -32.61
C ARG A 453 2.15 4.10 -31.66
N ILE A 454 1.03 3.40 -31.52
CA ILE A 454 0.94 2.16 -30.75
C ILE A 454 1.34 1.00 -31.67
N VAL A 455 2.16 0.09 -31.15
CA VAL A 455 2.53 -1.18 -31.80
C VAL A 455 2.08 -2.30 -30.86
N ALA A 456 1.04 -3.02 -31.27
CA ALA A 456 0.36 -4.05 -30.51
C ALA A 456 0.58 -5.42 -31.17
N TYR A 457 0.96 -6.41 -30.37
CA TYR A 457 1.20 -7.77 -30.81
C TYR A 457 0.81 -8.79 -29.74
N ASP A 458 -0.09 -9.70 -30.12
CA ASP A 458 -0.59 -10.79 -29.30
C ASP A 458 -0.40 -12.12 -30.03
N PRO A 459 0.73 -12.82 -29.78
CA PRO A 459 0.98 -14.13 -30.36
C PRO A 459 0.33 -15.28 -29.58
N ASN A 460 -0.27 -15.02 -28.42
CA ASN A 460 -0.76 -16.08 -27.54
C ASN A 460 -2.20 -16.45 -27.92
N LEU A 461 -2.49 -17.75 -27.93
CA LEU A 461 -3.80 -18.28 -28.32
C LEU A 461 -4.67 -18.69 -27.11
N SER A 462 -4.21 -18.39 -25.89
CA SER A 462 -4.98 -18.63 -24.67
C SER A 462 -6.15 -17.64 -24.56
N SER A 463 -7.32 -18.13 -24.14
CA SER A 463 -8.52 -17.30 -23.95
C SER A 463 -8.35 -16.17 -22.93
N GLU A 464 -7.39 -16.31 -22.00
CA GLU A 464 -7.08 -15.32 -20.97
C GLU A 464 -6.00 -14.33 -21.40
N GLN A 465 -5.34 -14.57 -22.54
CA GLN A 465 -4.27 -13.73 -23.05
C GLN A 465 -4.80 -12.91 -24.21
N TRP A 466 -5.27 -11.72 -23.86
CA TRP A 466 -5.77 -10.72 -24.78
C TRP A 466 -5.53 -9.35 -24.17
N PHE A 467 -5.59 -8.30 -24.99
CA PHE A 467 -5.65 -6.94 -24.49
C PHE A 467 -6.45 -6.04 -25.42
N ALA A 468 -6.92 -4.92 -24.87
CA ALA A 468 -7.54 -3.85 -25.62
C ALA A 468 -6.88 -2.52 -25.29
N PHE A 469 -6.94 -1.57 -26.23
CA PHE A 469 -6.33 -0.26 -26.07
C PHE A 469 -7.12 0.85 -26.77
N THR A 470 -6.95 2.07 -26.29
CA THR A 470 -7.49 3.32 -26.87
C THR A 470 -6.37 4.09 -27.58
N PRO A 471 -6.67 5.19 -28.31
CA PRO A 471 -5.62 6.08 -28.79
C PRO A 471 -4.79 6.68 -27.66
N PRO A 472 -3.54 7.07 -27.95
CA PRO A 472 -2.72 7.79 -27.00
C PRO A 472 -3.25 9.21 -26.78
N ARG A 473 -3.11 9.69 -25.54
CA ARG A 473 -3.40 11.08 -25.15
C ARG A 473 -2.25 11.66 -24.35
N VAL A 474 -2.06 12.97 -24.43
CA VAL A 474 -1.18 13.70 -23.51
C VAL A 474 -2.10 14.39 -22.51
N PRO A 475 -2.17 13.97 -21.24
CA PRO A 475 -3.15 14.51 -20.31
C PRO A 475 -2.90 16.00 -20.04
N VAL A 476 -3.99 16.72 -19.74
CA VAL A 476 -3.92 18.07 -19.16
C VAL A 476 -4.11 17.91 -17.66
N LEU A 477 -3.03 18.10 -16.92
CA LEU A 477 -2.96 17.78 -15.51
C LEU A 477 -3.12 19.03 -14.65
N GLN A 478 -3.89 18.93 -13.59
CA GLN A 478 -3.93 19.90 -12.50
C GLN A 478 -3.75 19.19 -11.16
N THR A 479 -3.38 19.90 -10.10
CA THR A 479 -3.24 19.26 -8.79
C THR A 479 -4.60 18.84 -8.25
N LEU A 480 -4.62 17.84 -7.38
CA LEU A 480 -5.87 17.42 -6.75
C LEU A 480 -6.47 18.53 -5.88
N GLN A 481 -5.62 19.35 -5.24
CA GLN A 481 -6.06 20.55 -4.52
C GLN A 481 -6.77 21.56 -5.45
N GLN A 482 -6.31 21.73 -6.70
CA GLN A 482 -6.97 22.60 -7.67
C GLN A 482 -8.32 22.04 -8.14
N LEU A 483 -8.41 20.71 -8.28
CA LEU A 483 -9.66 20.03 -8.68
C LEU A 483 -10.72 20.07 -7.57
N LEU A 484 -10.38 19.64 -6.36
CA LEU A 484 -11.33 19.44 -5.27
C LEU A 484 -11.54 20.71 -4.43
N GLY A 485 -10.51 21.54 -4.31
CA GLY A 485 -10.46 22.63 -3.34
C GLY A 485 -10.53 22.12 -1.89
N SER A 486 -11.00 23.01 -1.01
CA SER A 486 -11.10 22.78 0.44
C SER A 486 -12.52 22.92 1.01
N ARG A 487 -13.53 23.02 0.15
CA ARG A 487 -14.94 23.22 0.55
C ARG A 487 -15.86 22.09 0.13
N THR A 488 -15.59 21.53 -1.04
CA THR A 488 -16.27 20.37 -1.60
C THR A 488 -16.27 19.23 -0.58
N PRO A 489 -17.43 18.64 -0.24
CA PRO A 489 -17.49 17.51 0.67
C PRO A 489 -16.91 16.26 0.01
N VAL A 490 -15.93 15.64 0.67
CA VAL A 490 -15.22 14.46 0.17
C VAL A 490 -15.39 13.28 1.15
N LEU A 491 -15.65 12.09 0.63
CA LEU A 491 -15.50 10.84 1.39
C LEU A 491 -14.04 10.39 1.33
N MET A 492 -13.26 10.71 2.35
CA MET A 492 -11.89 10.20 2.49
C MET A 492 -11.93 8.86 3.20
N ASP A 493 -11.38 7.82 2.57
CA ASP A 493 -11.24 6.52 3.19
C ASP A 493 -10.29 6.58 4.41
N VAL A 494 -10.42 5.60 5.31
CA VAL A 494 -9.70 5.58 6.60
C VAL A 494 -8.19 5.77 6.44
N ALA A 495 -7.58 5.16 5.43
CA ALA A 495 -6.14 5.20 5.20
C ALA A 495 -5.66 6.56 4.65
N THR A 496 -6.45 7.22 3.80
CA THR A 496 -6.03 8.42 3.07
C THR A 496 -6.29 9.70 3.83
N ALA A 497 -7.22 9.70 4.80
CA ALA A 497 -7.67 10.91 5.49
C ALA A 497 -6.54 11.77 6.11
N ALA A 498 -5.45 11.17 6.60
CA ALA A 498 -4.33 11.91 7.18
C ALA A 498 -3.44 12.61 6.14
N ASN A 499 -3.47 12.14 4.88
CA ASN A 499 -2.63 12.66 3.79
C ASN A 499 -3.26 13.89 3.10
N PHE A 500 -4.56 14.14 3.33
CA PHE A 500 -5.37 15.17 2.69
C PHE A 500 -5.96 16.15 3.73
N PRO A 501 -5.12 16.88 4.49
CA PRO A 501 -5.58 17.70 5.63
C PRO A 501 -6.41 18.94 5.22
N CYS A 502 -6.36 19.34 3.94
CA CYS A 502 -7.09 20.51 3.43
C CYS A 502 -8.48 20.17 2.88
N GLN A 503 -8.76 18.90 2.57
CA GLN A 503 -10.04 18.46 2.06
C GLN A 503 -11.04 18.37 3.20
N ARG A 504 -12.27 18.86 2.98
CA ARG A 504 -13.32 18.81 4.00
C ARG A 504 -14.10 17.50 3.87
N PRO A 505 -14.22 16.68 4.93
CA PRO A 505 -15.14 15.56 4.89
C PRO A 505 -16.60 16.04 4.79
N PHE A 506 -17.48 15.23 4.20
CA PHE A 506 -18.92 15.50 4.29
C PHE A 506 -19.37 15.53 5.75
N ALA A 507 -20.38 16.35 6.06
CA ALA A 507 -20.86 16.53 7.43
C ALA A 507 -22.11 15.69 7.71
N GLU A 508 -22.28 15.27 8.96
CA GLU A 508 -23.51 14.68 9.48
C GLU A 508 -24.11 15.60 10.54
N HIS A 509 -25.33 16.06 10.33
CA HIS A 509 -26.00 17.00 11.24
C HIS A 509 -27.46 16.61 11.42
N LEU A 510 -27.93 16.57 12.68
CA LEU A 510 -29.29 16.14 13.05
C LEU A 510 -29.69 14.75 12.51
N GLY A 511 -28.72 13.84 12.37
CA GLY A 511 -28.96 12.48 11.85
C GLY A 511 -29.13 12.40 10.33
N VAL A 512 -28.81 13.46 9.59
CA VAL A 512 -28.80 13.50 8.12
C VAL A 512 -27.39 13.81 7.63
N ALA A 513 -26.92 13.04 6.65
CA ALA A 513 -25.61 13.22 6.02
C ALA A 513 -25.70 14.13 4.79
N GLU A 514 -24.70 15.01 4.63
CA GLU A 514 -24.41 15.70 3.38
C GLU A 514 -23.89 14.70 2.35
N LEU A 515 -24.37 14.76 1.10
CA LEU A 515 -23.86 13.90 0.04
C LEU A 515 -22.47 14.37 -0.41
N PRO A 516 -21.44 13.50 -0.43
CA PRO A 516 -20.11 13.84 -0.92
C PRO A 516 -20.07 13.92 -2.44
N ASP A 517 -19.25 14.80 -3.00
CA ASP A 517 -19.07 14.92 -4.45
C ASP A 517 -17.93 14.04 -4.97
N TYR A 518 -16.99 13.67 -4.10
CA TYR A 518 -15.83 12.85 -4.44
C TYR A 518 -15.51 11.83 -3.34
N ARG A 519 -14.81 10.76 -3.70
CA ARG A 519 -14.19 9.81 -2.80
C ARG A 519 -12.68 9.73 -3.07
N ILE A 520 -11.87 9.67 -2.01
CA ILE A 520 -10.41 9.44 -2.10
C ILE A 520 -10.08 8.10 -1.46
N MET A 521 -9.59 7.16 -2.27
CA MET A 521 -9.31 5.78 -1.88
C MET A 521 -7.80 5.51 -1.81
N PRO A 522 -7.32 4.60 -0.94
CA PRO A 522 -5.94 4.13 -0.95
C PRO A 522 -5.67 3.20 -2.14
N GLU A 523 -4.45 2.68 -2.24
CA GLU A 523 -4.05 1.70 -3.25
C GLU A 523 -4.97 0.45 -3.31
N HIS A 524 -4.95 -0.24 -4.45
CA HIS A 524 -5.90 -1.31 -4.79
C HIS A 524 -6.05 -2.37 -3.69
N LYS A 525 -4.95 -2.89 -3.14
CA LYS A 525 -4.96 -3.94 -2.14
C LYS A 525 -5.54 -3.45 -0.80
N GLN A 526 -5.20 -2.25 -0.36
CA GLN A 526 -5.75 -1.64 0.85
C GLN A 526 -7.25 -1.34 0.70
N THR A 527 -7.69 -0.88 -0.47
CA THR A 527 -9.11 -0.63 -0.74
C THR A 527 -9.92 -1.94 -0.67
N ALA A 528 -9.43 -2.98 -1.33
CA ALA A 528 -10.08 -4.30 -1.36
C ALA A 528 -10.17 -4.95 0.04
N ALA A 529 -9.07 -4.91 0.79
CA ALA A 529 -8.95 -5.64 2.05
C ALA A 529 -9.49 -4.92 3.28
N SER A 530 -9.60 -3.59 3.23
CA SER A 530 -9.95 -2.75 4.37
C SER A 530 -11.13 -1.83 4.05
N SER A 531 -10.95 -0.83 3.18
CA SER A 531 -11.94 0.24 3.00
C SER A 531 -13.33 -0.29 2.64
N ASN A 532 -13.42 -1.20 1.67
CA ASN A 532 -14.72 -1.62 1.15
C ASN A 532 -15.54 -2.44 2.17
N GLY A 533 -14.89 -3.32 2.94
CA GLY A 533 -15.56 -4.09 4.00
C GLY A 533 -15.86 -3.23 5.23
N TRP A 534 -14.89 -2.41 5.66
CA TRP A 534 -15.04 -1.59 6.87
C TRP A 534 -16.13 -0.52 6.75
N GLN A 535 -16.31 0.04 5.56
CA GLN A 535 -17.27 1.11 5.29
C GLN A 535 -18.58 0.61 4.66
N ALA A 536 -18.78 -0.71 4.62
CA ALA A 536 -19.95 -1.34 4.00
C ALA A 536 -21.27 -0.86 4.61
N GLY A 537 -22.31 -0.76 3.77
CA GLY A 537 -23.65 -0.37 4.21
C GLY A 537 -24.26 -1.36 5.19
N GLU A 538 -24.00 -2.67 5.00
CA GLU A 538 -24.40 -3.75 5.91
C GLU A 538 -23.80 -3.60 7.33
N ALA A 539 -22.65 -2.93 7.44
CA ALA A 539 -21.99 -2.61 8.71
C ALA A 539 -22.36 -1.21 9.26
N GLY A 540 -23.24 -0.47 8.56
CA GLY A 540 -23.64 0.89 8.92
C GLY A 540 -22.66 1.99 8.48
N GLY A 541 -21.71 1.68 7.59
CA GLY A 541 -20.78 2.67 7.05
C GLY A 541 -21.43 3.62 6.02
N PRO A 542 -20.67 4.62 5.53
CA PRO A 542 -21.17 5.64 4.61
C PRO A 542 -21.78 5.08 3.31
N PHE A 543 -21.40 3.86 2.91
CA PHE A 543 -21.95 3.21 1.73
C PHE A 543 -23.45 2.96 1.81
N LEU A 544 -24.02 2.94 3.04
CA LEU A 544 -25.46 2.81 3.25
C LEU A 544 -26.28 3.81 2.43
N PHE A 545 -25.79 5.05 2.30
CA PHE A 545 -26.49 6.10 1.57
C PHE A 545 -25.79 6.49 0.26
N THR A 546 -24.46 6.40 0.17
CA THR A 546 -23.76 6.76 -1.07
C THR A 546 -24.03 5.78 -2.21
N GLN A 547 -24.14 4.47 -1.93
CA GLN A 547 -24.45 3.48 -2.97
C GLN A 547 -25.95 3.48 -3.36
N ALA A 548 -26.83 3.89 -2.45
CA ALA A 548 -28.27 3.92 -2.71
C ALA A 548 -28.72 5.17 -3.48
N MET A 549 -28.03 6.30 -3.32
CA MET A 549 -28.43 7.59 -3.90
C MET A 549 -27.52 8.09 -5.02
N MET A 550 -26.35 7.48 -5.20
CA MET A 550 -25.32 7.96 -6.12
C MET A 550 -24.71 6.82 -6.92
N TYR A 551 -24.16 7.15 -8.08
CA TYR A 551 -23.26 6.27 -8.84
C TYR A 551 -21.89 6.95 -8.99
N THR A 552 -20.86 6.16 -9.25
CA THR A 552 -19.48 6.63 -9.28
C THR A 552 -18.89 6.59 -10.68
N SER A 553 -17.91 7.46 -10.92
CA SER A 553 -16.99 7.39 -12.06
C SER A 553 -15.56 7.64 -11.58
N THR A 554 -14.57 7.01 -12.21
CA THR A 554 -13.16 7.18 -11.82
C THR A 554 -12.53 8.40 -12.48
N VAL A 555 -11.78 9.21 -11.71
CA VAL A 555 -10.91 10.27 -12.23
C VAL A 555 -9.51 9.72 -12.42
N ALA A 556 -8.91 9.93 -13.60
CA ALA A 556 -7.54 9.51 -13.85
C ALA A 556 -6.56 10.38 -13.04
N THR A 557 -5.77 9.75 -12.18
CA THR A 557 -4.83 10.44 -11.29
C THR A 557 -3.45 9.80 -11.30
N TYR A 558 -2.44 10.61 -11.02
CA TYR A 558 -1.01 10.25 -11.09
C TYR A 558 -0.25 10.92 -9.95
N LEU A 559 0.74 10.25 -9.38
CA LEU A 559 1.63 10.87 -8.39
C LEU A 559 2.76 11.60 -9.12
N ARG A 560 2.90 12.91 -8.87
CA ARG A 560 3.87 13.77 -9.57
C ARG A 560 5.29 13.20 -9.48
N GLY A 561 5.84 12.82 -10.63
CA GLY A 561 7.21 12.33 -10.76
C GLY A 561 7.42 10.86 -10.39
N ASP A 562 6.49 10.22 -9.66
CA ASP A 562 6.54 8.79 -9.35
C ASP A 562 5.50 8.01 -10.16
N TRP A 563 5.82 7.77 -11.44
CA TRP A 563 4.90 7.14 -12.38
C TRP A 563 4.70 5.64 -12.14
N HIS A 564 5.51 5.00 -11.29
CA HIS A 564 5.40 3.58 -10.94
C HIS A 564 4.54 3.34 -9.69
N ARG A 565 4.05 4.40 -9.05
CA ARG A 565 3.25 4.28 -7.83
C ARG A 565 1.78 4.09 -8.14
N ASP A 566 1.20 3.05 -7.56
CA ASP A 566 -0.21 3.07 -7.18
C ASP A 566 -0.31 3.77 -5.83
N TRP A 567 -0.85 5.00 -5.85
CA TRP A 567 -1.04 5.78 -4.63
C TRP A 567 -2.46 5.63 -4.07
N GLY A 568 -3.37 5.03 -4.86
CA GLY A 568 -4.80 5.11 -4.69
C GLY A 568 -5.50 5.78 -5.88
N SER A 569 -6.76 6.15 -5.67
CA SER A 569 -7.62 6.68 -6.73
C SER A 569 -8.64 7.67 -6.21
N VAL A 570 -9.24 8.40 -7.16
CA VAL A 570 -10.29 9.38 -6.89
C VAL A 570 -11.51 8.99 -7.70
N GLU A 571 -12.65 8.88 -7.03
CA GLU A 571 -13.94 8.69 -7.68
C GLU A 571 -14.76 9.98 -7.55
N GLN A 572 -15.51 10.30 -8.59
CA GLN A 572 -16.53 11.34 -8.58
C GLN A 572 -17.89 10.70 -8.37
N TYR A 573 -18.67 11.27 -7.47
CA TYR A 573 -20.05 10.87 -7.24
C TYR A 573 -21.02 11.68 -8.10
N HIS A 574 -22.01 10.99 -8.63
CA HIS A 574 -23.10 11.57 -9.40
C HIS A 574 -24.42 11.16 -8.76
N ARG A 575 -25.32 12.11 -8.49
CA ARG A 575 -26.64 11.80 -7.93
C ARG A 575 -27.46 11.00 -8.95
N LEU A 576 -28.10 9.91 -8.52
CA LEU A 576 -29.04 9.15 -9.36
C LEU A 576 -30.25 10.00 -9.77
N VAL A 577 -30.73 10.85 -8.85
CA VAL A 577 -31.79 11.83 -9.11
C VAL A 577 -31.20 13.24 -8.97
N PRO A 578 -31.27 14.07 -10.02
CA PRO A 578 -30.76 15.43 -9.95
C PRO A 578 -31.42 16.26 -8.83
N ALA A 579 -30.64 17.11 -8.16
CA ALA A 579 -31.11 17.93 -7.04
C ALA A 579 -32.29 18.86 -7.40
N ALA A 580 -32.40 19.26 -8.68
CA ALA A 580 -33.54 20.05 -9.15
C ALA A 580 -34.89 19.32 -9.05
N LYS A 581 -34.89 17.98 -9.08
CA LYS A 581 -36.10 17.14 -8.92
C LYS A 581 -36.27 16.63 -7.50
N ALA A 582 -35.17 16.43 -6.79
CA ALA A 582 -35.14 15.97 -5.40
C ALA A 582 -34.19 16.87 -4.58
N PRO A 583 -34.65 18.06 -4.15
CA PRO A 583 -33.85 18.97 -3.35
C PRO A 583 -33.70 18.47 -1.90
N ASP A 584 -32.75 19.06 -1.18
CA ASP A 584 -32.49 18.70 0.21
C ASP A 584 -33.69 19.04 1.12
N ALA A 585 -33.93 18.21 2.13
CA ALA A 585 -35.08 18.37 3.02
C ALA A 585 -34.87 19.48 4.08
N ALA A 586 -35.92 20.23 4.39
CA ALA A 586 -35.94 21.16 5.52
C ALA A 586 -36.25 20.41 6.83
N VAL A 587 -35.22 20.07 7.59
CA VAL A 587 -35.35 19.38 8.89
C VAL A 587 -35.86 20.37 9.95
N VAL A 588 -36.96 20.04 10.62
CA VAL A 588 -37.51 20.84 11.74
C VAL A 588 -36.94 20.31 13.06
N PRO A 589 -36.04 21.04 13.73
CA PRO A 589 -35.51 20.61 15.02
C PRO A 589 -36.55 20.79 16.13
N GLY A 590 -36.50 19.92 17.13
CA GLY A 590 -37.32 20.00 18.34
C GLY A 590 -36.54 19.53 19.56
N VAL A 591 -37.08 19.79 20.75
CA VAL A 591 -36.47 19.41 22.02
C VAL A 591 -37.50 18.68 22.89
N THR A 592 -37.05 17.63 23.58
CA THR A 592 -37.85 16.90 24.55
C THR A 592 -36.98 16.51 25.74
N ILE A 593 -37.59 16.35 26.92
CA ILE A 593 -36.89 15.96 28.14
C ILE A 593 -37.22 14.49 28.41
N VAL A 594 -36.17 13.66 28.50
CA VAL A 594 -36.29 12.23 28.80
C VAL A 594 -35.44 11.87 30.02
N PRO A 595 -35.89 10.95 30.89
CA PRO A 595 -35.04 10.37 31.93
C PRO A 595 -33.85 9.62 31.35
N GLY A 596 -32.74 9.52 32.10
CA GLY A 596 -31.48 8.89 31.65
C GLY A 596 -31.54 7.37 31.40
N TRP A 597 -32.64 6.70 31.80
CA TRP A 597 -32.89 5.28 31.54
C TRP A 597 -33.87 5.05 30.37
N SER A 598 -34.29 6.11 29.68
CA SER A 598 -35.23 6.01 28.56
C SER A 598 -34.58 5.35 27.35
N ARG A 599 -35.14 4.23 26.90
CA ARG A 599 -34.78 3.59 25.63
C ARG A 599 -36.04 3.26 24.83
N LYS A 600 -36.33 4.05 23.80
CA LYS A 600 -37.50 3.86 22.93
C LYS A 600 -37.15 2.92 21.77
N GLY A 601 -37.07 1.63 22.10
CA GLY A 601 -36.74 0.57 21.14
C GLY A 601 -35.25 0.49 20.79
N PRO A 602 -34.82 -0.59 20.11
CA PRO A 602 -33.47 -0.74 19.58
C PRO A 602 -33.30 0.06 18.28
N ILE A 603 -32.05 0.45 17.99
CA ILE A 603 -31.64 0.84 16.62
C ILE A 603 -31.68 -0.41 15.74
N ARG A 604 -32.05 -0.26 14.46
CA ARG A 604 -31.90 -1.34 13.46
C ARG A 604 -30.42 -1.46 13.06
N ALA A 605 -29.69 -2.30 13.79
CA ALA A 605 -28.26 -2.58 13.57
C ALA A 605 -28.03 -4.01 13.03
N LEU A 606 -28.91 -4.41 12.10
CA LEU A 606 -28.84 -5.69 11.37
C LEU A 606 -28.89 -5.38 9.87
N PRO A 607 -28.14 -6.13 9.03
CA PRO A 607 -28.13 -5.94 7.59
C PRO A 607 -29.52 -6.08 6.95
#